data_AF-A0A821NAQ8-F1
#
_entry.id   AF-A0A821NAQ8-F1
#
_cell.length_a   1.000
_cell.length_b   1.000
_cell.length_c   1.000
_cell.angle_alpha   90.00
_cell.angle_beta   90.00
_cell.angle_gamma   90.00
#
_symmetry.space_group_name_H-M   'P 1'
#
loop_
_entity.id
_entity.type
_entity.pdbx_description
1 polymer ?
#
loop_
_entity_poly.entity_id
_entity_poly.type
_entity_poly.pdbx_seq_one_letter_code
_entity_poly.pdbx_strand_id
1 'polypeptide(L)'
;FRNDETKPIEAVYCFPIEEQAAVYSFIAQIDERQIVAHLKEKQEAQRKYNNALRQGHGAYLLEQDEKSQDNFIINVGALPPGKECHISISYVSELSLVQNGSFIRFCISTTIAPRYNPDKGGISSPAGTAAKYVQKVPYTIEIHCYVTKLNVSK
;
A
#
# COMPACT_ATOMS: atom_id res chain seq x y z
N PHE A 1 -4.46 -1.74 11.03
CA PHE A 1 -3.26 -1.39 11.83
C PHE A 1 -3.69 -0.43 12.93
N ARG A 2 -3.35 -0.72 14.18
CA ARG A 2 -3.71 0.12 15.33
C ARG A 2 -2.50 0.89 15.84
N ASN A 3 -2.66 2.19 16.08
CA ASN A 3 -1.65 3.00 16.74
C ASN A 3 -1.70 2.74 18.26
N ASP A 4 -0.79 1.89 18.76
CA ASP A 4 -0.67 1.59 20.20
C ASP A 4 0.20 2.62 20.96
N GLU A 5 0.74 3.64 20.28
CA GLU A 5 1.52 4.70 20.91
C GLU A 5 0.61 5.73 21.61
N THR A 6 1.19 6.49 22.53
CA THR A 6 0.48 7.57 23.27
C THR A 6 0.37 8.88 22.49
N LYS A 7 0.94 8.94 21.28
CA LYS A 7 0.97 10.12 20.42
C LYS A 7 0.54 9.78 18.99
N PRO A 8 0.05 10.76 18.21
CA PRO A 8 -0.19 10.55 16.80
C PRO A 8 1.09 10.09 16.07
N ILE A 9 0.94 9.16 15.13
CA ILE A 9 2.06 8.66 14.33
C ILE A 9 1.79 8.80 12.84
N GLU A 10 2.85 8.72 12.05
CA GLU A 10 2.76 8.35 10.64
C GLU A 10 3.05 6.85 10.54
N ALA A 11 2.08 6.08 10.04
CA ALA A 11 2.26 4.67 9.73
C ALA A 11 2.60 4.52 8.25
N VAL A 12 3.66 3.75 7.96
CA VAL A 12 4.13 3.49 6.59
C VAL A 12 4.04 1.99 6.34
N TYR A 13 3.40 1.62 5.23
CA TYR A 13 3.33 0.25 4.78
C TYR A 13 3.80 0.16 3.33
N CYS A 14 4.75 -0.72 3.06
CA CYS A 14 5.19 -1.03 1.71
C CYS A 14 4.71 -2.41 1.31
N PHE A 15 4.34 -2.56 0.06
CA PHE A 15 3.99 -3.86 -0.48
C PHE A 15 4.37 -3.90 -1.96
N PRO A 16 4.99 -4.99 -2.41
CA PRO A 16 5.29 -5.13 -3.81
C PRO A 16 4.05 -5.58 -4.58
N ILE A 17 3.87 -5.01 -5.76
CA ILE A 17 2.88 -5.46 -6.74
C ILE A 17 3.65 -5.80 -8.03
N GLU A 18 3.20 -6.82 -8.75
CA GLU A 18 3.79 -7.17 -10.05
C GLU A 18 3.83 -5.94 -10.99
N GLU A 19 4.90 -5.81 -11.77
CA GLU A 19 5.20 -4.62 -12.59
C GLU A 19 4.07 -4.26 -13.58
N GLN A 20 3.29 -5.25 -14.00
CA GLN A 20 2.16 -5.08 -14.93
C GLN A 20 0.83 -4.79 -14.24
N ALA A 21 0.85 -4.47 -12.94
CA ALA A 21 -0.36 -4.13 -12.21
C ALA A 21 -0.68 -2.64 -12.24
N ALA A 22 -1.97 -2.33 -12.28
CA ALA A 22 -2.49 -0.98 -12.13
C ALA A 22 -3.40 -0.91 -10.89
N VAL A 23 -2.99 -0.13 -9.90
CA VAL A 23 -3.84 0.23 -8.75
C VAL A 23 -4.87 1.26 -9.21
N TYR A 24 -6.15 0.96 -8.99
CA TYR A 24 -7.26 1.83 -9.40
C TYR A 24 -8.15 2.29 -8.24
N SER A 25 -7.98 1.71 -7.05
CA SER A 25 -8.70 2.13 -5.85
C SER A 25 -7.82 2.03 -4.60
N PHE A 26 -7.91 3.06 -3.77
CA PHE A 26 -7.31 3.10 -2.44
C PHE A 26 -8.30 3.74 -1.48
N ILE A 27 -8.64 3.02 -0.41
CA ILE A 27 -9.59 3.44 0.60
C ILE A 27 -8.92 3.24 1.97
N ALA A 28 -8.92 4.29 2.77
CA ALA A 28 -8.57 4.22 4.18
C ALA A 28 -9.84 4.38 5.02
N GLN A 29 -10.00 3.55 6.04
CA GLN A 29 -11.10 3.63 6.99
C GLN A 29 -10.58 3.73 8.41
N ILE A 30 -11.03 4.76 9.13
CA ILE A 30 -10.74 4.97 10.55
C ILE A 30 -12.06 5.16 11.26
N ASP A 31 -12.33 4.35 12.28
CA ASP A 31 -13.64 4.26 12.93
C ASP A 31 -14.76 4.08 11.86
N GLU A 32 -15.76 4.96 11.85
CA GLU A 32 -16.87 4.96 10.88
C GLU A 32 -16.57 5.81 9.63
N ARG A 33 -15.42 6.49 9.57
CA ARG A 33 -15.08 7.40 8.48
C ARG A 33 -14.33 6.66 7.38
N GLN A 34 -14.89 6.70 6.18
CA GLN A 34 -14.23 6.22 4.96
C GLN A 34 -13.60 7.39 4.20
N ILE A 35 -12.33 7.23 3.81
CA ILE A 35 -11.56 8.16 3.00
C ILE A 35 -11.29 7.48 1.67
N VAL A 36 -11.92 7.97 0.61
CA VAL A 36 -11.72 7.50 -0.76
C VAL A 36 -10.66 8.36 -1.43
N ALA A 37 -9.60 7.74 -1.92
CA ALA A 37 -8.53 8.46 -2.57
C ALA A 37 -8.89 8.87 -4.00
N HIS A 38 -8.40 10.04 -4.40
CA HIS A 38 -8.50 10.52 -5.77
C HIS A 38 -7.13 10.50 -6.42
N LEU A 39 -7.05 9.90 -7.62
CA LEU A 39 -5.83 9.89 -8.41
C LEU A 39 -5.43 11.32 -8.78
N LYS A 40 -4.13 11.61 -8.63
CA LYS A 40 -3.52 12.91 -8.91
C LYS A 40 -2.15 12.72 -9.50
N GLU A 41 -1.62 13.78 -10.12
CA GLU A 41 -0.21 13.86 -10.43
C GLU A 41 0.61 13.72 -9.13
N LYS A 42 1.73 13.01 -9.20
CA LYS A 42 2.51 12.57 -8.04
C LYS A 42 2.91 13.73 -7.14
N GLN A 43 3.51 14.78 -7.69
CA GLN A 43 3.95 15.93 -6.89
C GLN A 43 2.76 16.69 -6.30
N GLU A 44 1.64 16.80 -7.01
CA GLU A 44 0.41 17.36 -6.45
C GLU A 44 -0.08 16.56 -5.23
N ALA A 45 -0.09 15.22 -5.34
CA ALA A 45 -0.51 14.33 -4.26
C ALA A 45 0.39 14.48 -3.02
N GLN A 46 1.71 14.47 -3.21
CA GLN A 46 2.69 14.66 -2.14
C GLN A 46 2.56 16.03 -1.47
N ARG A 47 2.39 17.11 -2.26
CA ARG A 47 2.17 18.46 -1.72
C ARG A 47 0.91 18.52 -0.85
N LYS A 48 -0.19 17.92 -1.31
CA LYS A 48 -1.45 17.89 -0.55
C LYS A 48 -1.33 17.09 0.75
N TYR A 49 -0.67 15.93 0.68
CA TYR A 49 -0.38 15.11 1.85
C TYR A 49 0.42 15.90 2.91
N ASN A 50 1.53 16.51 2.52
CA ASN A 50 2.39 17.28 3.41
C ASN A 50 1.68 18.52 4.00
N ASN A 51 0.87 19.21 3.21
CA ASN A 51 0.10 20.35 3.68
C ASN A 51 -0.95 19.95 4.72
N ALA A 52 -1.66 18.84 4.50
CA ALA A 52 -2.62 18.31 5.47
C ALA A 52 -1.94 17.95 6.80
N LEU A 53 -0.78 17.29 6.74
CA LEU A 53 0.00 16.97 7.93
C LEU A 53 0.46 18.21 8.71
N ARG A 54 0.94 19.26 8.01
CA ARG A 54 1.34 20.53 8.64
C ARG A 54 0.18 21.24 9.34
N GLN A 55 -1.05 21.02 8.89
CA GLN A 55 -2.27 21.55 9.50
C GLN A 55 -2.80 20.67 10.64
N GLY A 56 -2.11 19.56 10.96
CA GLY A 56 -2.55 18.61 11.97
C GLY A 56 -3.71 17.72 11.53
N HIS A 57 -3.98 17.65 10.22
CA HIS A 57 -5.02 16.79 9.67
C HIS A 57 -4.48 15.40 9.33
N GLY A 58 -5.36 14.40 9.45
CA GLY A 58 -5.09 13.06 8.92
C GLY A 58 -4.87 13.12 7.41
N ALA A 59 -3.84 12.44 6.93
CA ALA A 59 -3.46 12.42 5.52
C ALA A 59 -3.23 10.98 5.06
N TYR A 60 -3.59 10.67 3.81
CA TYR A 60 -3.52 9.30 3.28
C TYR A 60 -2.99 9.36 1.86
N LEU A 61 -1.93 8.60 1.59
CA LEU A 61 -1.28 8.59 0.29
C LEU A 61 -0.89 7.15 -0.06
N LEU A 62 -1.18 6.76 -1.28
CA LEU A 62 -0.63 5.58 -1.92
C LEU A 62 0.14 6.06 -3.16
N GLU A 63 1.40 5.67 -3.28
CA GLU A 63 2.24 6.00 -4.43
C GLU A 63 3.19 4.87 -4.80
N GLN A 64 3.62 4.85 -6.04
CA GLN A 64 4.67 3.95 -6.52
C GLN A 64 6.05 4.51 -6.13
N ASP A 65 6.93 3.63 -5.67
CA ASP A 65 8.31 3.96 -5.30
C ASP A 65 9.08 4.44 -6.55
N GLU A 66 9.93 5.45 -6.36
CA GLU A 66 10.78 6.00 -7.43
C GLU A 66 11.93 5.07 -7.79
N LYS A 67 12.38 4.27 -6.82
CA LYS A 67 13.55 3.39 -6.97
C LYS A 67 13.16 1.99 -7.43
N SER A 68 11.91 1.59 -7.23
CA SER A 68 11.42 0.24 -7.55
C SER A 68 9.98 0.30 -8.05
N GLN A 69 9.78 0.13 -9.35
CA GLN A 69 8.45 0.23 -9.96
C GLN A 69 7.50 -0.88 -9.48
N ASP A 70 8.02 -1.99 -8.99
CA ASP A 70 7.24 -3.08 -8.41
C ASP A 70 6.91 -2.86 -6.92
N ASN A 71 7.18 -1.68 -6.35
CA ASN A 71 6.95 -1.36 -4.95
C ASN A 71 5.98 -0.19 -4.79
N PHE A 72 4.96 -0.39 -3.95
CA PHE A 72 4.00 0.64 -3.59
C PHE A 72 4.13 0.99 -2.11
N ILE A 73 4.00 2.27 -1.81
CA ILE A 73 4.16 2.84 -0.48
C ILE A 73 2.85 3.49 -0.07
N ILE A 74 2.35 3.11 1.10
CA ILE A 74 1.19 3.70 1.75
C ILE A 74 1.68 4.50 2.94
N ASN A 75 1.28 5.76 2.99
CA ASN A 75 1.54 6.67 4.10
C ASN A 75 0.20 7.05 4.73
N VAL A 76 0.04 6.72 6.02
CA VAL A 76 -1.10 7.11 6.86
C VAL A 76 -0.59 8.09 7.90
N GLY A 77 -0.78 9.36 7.61
CA GLY A 77 -0.30 10.48 8.39
C GLY A 77 -1.24 10.88 9.52
N ALA A 78 -0.66 11.23 10.66
CA ALA A 78 -1.36 11.70 11.86
C ALA A 78 -2.45 10.73 12.37
N LEU A 79 -2.18 9.42 12.32
CA LEU A 79 -3.05 8.39 12.91
C LEU A 79 -3.12 8.58 14.44
N PRO A 80 -4.29 8.89 15.03
CA PRO A 80 -4.36 9.20 16.46
C PRO A 80 -4.07 8.00 17.38
N PRO A 81 -3.65 8.23 18.64
CA PRO A 81 -3.49 7.18 19.65
C PRO A 81 -4.72 6.30 19.82
N GLY A 82 -4.52 4.99 19.91
CA GLY A 82 -5.57 3.99 20.10
C GLY A 82 -6.49 3.77 18.90
N LYS A 83 -6.29 4.50 17.79
CA LYS A 83 -7.10 4.36 16.58
C LYS A 83 -6.56 3.31 15.63
N GLU A 84 -7.49 2.65 14.95
CA GLU A 84 -7.20 1.68 13.92
C GLU A 84 -7.51 2.23 12.54
N CYS A 85 -6.60 1.99 11.60
CA CYS A 85 -6.77 2.26 10.18
C CYS A 85 -6.82 0.96 9.40
N HIS A 86 -7.91 0.76 8.67
CA HIS A 86 -8.09 -0.32 7.70
C HIS A 86 -7.83 0.22 6.30
N ILE A 87 -6.99 -0.48 5.55
CA ILE A 87 -6.62 -0.11 4.19
C ILE A 87 -7.20 -1.13 3.23
N SER A 88 -7.93 -0.66 2.22
CA SER A 88 -8.39 -1.46 1.09
C SER A 88 -7.76 -0.94 -0.19
N ILE A 89 -7.19 -1.85 -0.97
CA ILE A 89 -6.53 -1.54 -2.25
C ILE A 89 -7.16 -2.44 -3.30
N SER A 90 -7.45 -1.88 -4.46
CA SER A 90 -7.88 -2.65 -5.61
C SER A 90 -6.95 -2.38 -6.79
N TYR A 91 -6.48 -3.46 -7.39
CA TYR A 91 -5.60 -3.42 -8.56
C TYR A 91 -6.02 -4.48 -9.57
N VAL A 92 -5.64 -4.24 -10.81
CA VAL A 92 -5.72 -5.23 -11.90
C VAL A 92 -4.31 -5.60 -12.33
N SER A 93 -4.10 -6.81 -12.79
CA SER A 93 -2.80 -7.29 -13.27
C SER A 93 -2.99 -8.38 -14.32
N GLU A 94 -2.13 -8.40 -15.33
CA GLU A 94 -2.06 -9.50 -16.29
C GLU A 94 -1.31 -10.68 -15.67
N LEU A 95 -1.96 -11.86 -15.67
CA LEU A 95 -1.37 -13.05 -15.07
C LEU A 95 -0.59 -13.87 -16.11
N SER A 96 0.61 -14.29 -15.73
CA SER A 96 1.47 -15.10 -16.59
C SER A 96 0.97 -16.54 -16.71
N LEU A 97 0.98 -17.05 -17.94
CA LEU A 97 0.83 -18.48 -18.22
C LEU A 97 2.18 -19.19 -18.12
N VAL A 98 2.22 -20.32 -17.44
CA VAL A 98 3.43 -21.13 -17.25
C VAL A 98 3.22 -22.58 -17.67
N GLN A 99 4.31 -23.30 -17.91
CA GLN A 99 4.33 -24.67 -18.43
C GLN A 99 3.48 -24.81 -19.71
N ASN A 100 3.90 -24.11 -20.78
CA ASN A 100 3.27 -24.14 -22.10
C ASN A 100 1.76 -23.80 -22.09
N GLY A 101 1.32 -22.92 -21.18
CA GLY A 101 -0.08 -22.50 -21.10
C GLY A 101 -0.96 -23.29 -20.14
N SER A 102 -0.40 -24.27 -19.41
CA SER A 102 -1.18 -25.18 -18.57
C SER A 102 -1.55 -24.60 -17.21
N PHE A 103 -0.82 -23.59 -16.72
CA PHE A 103 -1.06 -23.01 -15.40
C PHE A 103 -1.04 -21.49 -15.46
N ILE A 104 -1.89 -20.88 -14.63
CA ILE A 104 -1.86 -19.45 -14.33
C ILE A 104 -1.03 -19.26 -13.07
N ARG A 105 -0.09 -18.31 -13.07
CA ARG A 105 0.66 -17.92 -11.88
C ARG A 105 0.16 -16.59 -11.35
N PHE A 106 -0.13 -16.55 -10.06
CA PHE A 106 -0.43 -15.34 -9.31
C PHE A 106 0.48 -15.30 -8.08
N CYS A 107 1.25 -14.21 -7.90
CA CYS A 107 2.14 -14.06 -6.77
C CYS A 107 1.61 -13.01 -5.80
N ILE A 108 1.47 -13.39 -4.53
CA ILE A 108 1.25 -12.44 -3.43
C ILE A 108 2.48 -12.47 -2.56
N SER A 109 3.11 -11.31 -2.37
CA SER A 109 4.25 -11.21 -1.46
C SER A 109 3.75 -11.13 -0.02
N THR A 110 4.14 -12.12 0.79
CA THR A 110 3.76 -12.23 2.20
C THR A 110 4.79 -11.60 3.14
N THR A 111 5.81 -10.93 2.61
CA THR A 111 6.82 -10.20 3.36
C THR A 111 7.42 -9.16 2.42
N ILE A 112 7.80 -8.01 2.95
CA ILE A 112 8.69 -7.09 2.24
C ILE A 112 10.09 -7.73 2.23
N ALA A 113 10.53 -8.23 1.07
CA ALA A 113 11.84 -8.86 0.93
C ALA A 113 12.97 -7.88 1.28
N PRO A 114 14.13 -8.35 1.79
CA PRO A 114 15.28 -7.50 2.12
C PRO A 114 15.76 -6.56 1.01
N ARG A 115 15.45 -6.83 -0.26
CA ARG A 115 15.72 -5.92 -1.38
C ARG A 115 15.06 -4.54 -1.23
N TYR A 116 13.93 -4.49 -0.53
CA TYR A 116 13.21 -3.28 -0.13
C TYR A 116 13.59 -2.81 1.27
N ASN A 117 14.47 -3.56 1.96
CA ASN A 117 14.92 -3.27 3.30
C ASN A 117 15.96 -2.15 3.24
N PRO A 118 15.65 -0.98 3.81
CA PRO A 118 16.46 0.20 3.62
C PRO A 118 17.50 0.29 4.75
N ASP A 119 18.39 -0.69 4.86
CA ASP A 119 19.45 -0.70 5.89
C ASP A 119 20.48 0.43 5.73
N LYS A 120 20.28 1.36 4.79
CA LYS A 120 21.07 2.59 4.67
C LYS A 120 20.26 3.89 4.59
N GLY A 121 18.92 3.87 4.69
CA GLY A 121 18.15 5.11 4.52
C GLY A 121 16.66 5.15 4.90
N GLY A 122 16.05 4.09 5.44
CA GLY A 122 14.60 4.06 5.69
C GLY A 122 13.73 4.02 4.41
N ILE A 123 12.43 3.74 4.58
CA ILE A 123 11.43 4.04 3.54
C ILE A 123 11.23 5.55 3.62
N SER A 124 11.45 6.26 2.51
CA SER A 124 11.23 7.70 2.46
C SER A 124 9.73 7.99 2.46
N SER A 125 9.15 8.42 3.59
CA SER A 125 7.83 9.06 3.54
C SER A 125 7.96 10.50 3.01
N PRO A 126 6.96 11.04 2.31
CA PRO A 126 6.97 12.44 1.88
C PRO A 126 7.10 13.44 3.04
N ALA A 127 6.77 13.02 4.26
CA ALA A 127 6.90 13.80 5.49
C ALA A 127 8.29 13.68 6.16
N GLY A 128 9.19 12.85 5.63
CA GLY A 128 10.55 12.68 6.15
C GLY A 128 10.63 11.84 7.44
N THR A 129 9.61 11.03 7.74
CA THR A 129 9.59 10.20 8.93
C THR A 129 10.47 8.95 8.72
N ALA A 130 11.46 8.77 9.60
CA ALA A 130 12.20 7.52 9.69
C ALA A 130 11.34 6.46 10.39
N ALA A 131 10.60 5.67 9.62
CA ALA A 131 9.86 4.53 10.15
C ALA A 131 10.83 3.43 10.60
N LYS A 132 10.70 2.95 11.84
CA LYS A 132 11.44 1.75 12.29
C LYS A 132 10.86 0.53 11.58
N TYR A 133 11.71 -0.20 10.87
CA TYR A 133 11.29 -1.41 10.18
C TYR A 133 10.95 -2.52 11.18
N VAL A 134 9.76 -3.10 11.08
CA VAL A 134 9.31 -4.21 11.94
C VAL A 134 9.11 -5.44 11.06
N GLN A 135 10.06 -6.38 11.12
CA GLN A 135 10.01 -7.66 10.40
C GLN A 135 9.12 -8.72 11.05
N LYS A 136 8.61 -8.49 12.26
CA LYS A 136 7.83 -9.50 12.97
C LYS A 136 6.44 -9.57 12.34
N VAL A 137 6.09 -10.74 11.78
CA VAL A 137 4.85 -10.98 11.03
C VAL A 137 3.86 -11.76 11.92
N PRO A 138 2.90 -11.10 12.59
CA PRO A 138 1.82 -11.78 13.29
C PRO A 138 0.48 -11.65 12.53
N TYR A 139 0.48 -11.77 11.20
CA TYR A 139 -0.76 -11.70 10.44
C TYR A 139 -1.16 -13.07 9.86
N THR A 140 -2.46 -13.31 9.91
CA THR A 140 -3.12 -14.36 9.15
C THR A 140 -3.39 -13.84 7.75
N ILE A 141 -3.14 -14.66 6.73
CA ILE A 141 -3.53 -14.37 5.35
C ILE A 141 -4.74 -15.23 5.03
N GLU A 142 -5.82 -14.60 4.63
CA GLU A 142 -7.00 -15.26 4.06
C GLU A 142 -7.11 -14.88 2.59
N ILE A 143 -7.31 -15.88 1.73
CA ILE A 143 -7.35 -15.68 0.28
C ILE A 143 -8.68 -16.22 -0.23
N HIS A 144 -9.49 -15.31 -0.80
CA HIS A 144 -10.67 -15.66 -1.57
C HIS A 144 -10.36 -15.48 -3.05
N CYS A 145 -10.49 -16.54 -3.83
CA CYS A 145 -10.20 -16.53 -5.26
C CYS A 145 -11.44 -16.99 -6.04
N TYR A 146 -11.75 -16.24 -7.11
CA TYR A 146 -12.82 -16.57 -8.04
C TYR A 146 -12.23 -16.63 -9.44
N VAL A 147 -12.39 -17.78 -10.11
CA VAL A 147 -11.91 -17.98 -11.47
C VAL A 147 -13.11 -18.04 -12.41
N THR A 148 -13.14 -17.15 -13.39
CA THR A 148 -14.20 -17.11 -14.41
C THR A 148 -13.56 -17.22 -15.80
N LYS A 149 -14.13 -18.10 -16.64
CA LYS A 149 -13.77 -18.18 -18.06
C LYS A 149 -14.64 -17.19 -18.84
N LEU A 150 -14.04 -16.17 -19.43
CA LEU A 150 -14.73 -15.27 -20.34
C LEU A 150 -14.79 -15.94 -21.73
N ASN A 151 -16.00 -16.27 -22.18
CA ASN A 151 -16.21 -16.74 -23.56
C ASN A 151 -16.19 -15.52 -24.47
N VAL A 152 -15.04 -15.23 -25.08
CA VAL A 152 -14.95 -14.22 -26.12
C VAL A 152 -15.35 -14.89 -27.44
N SER A 153 -16.57 -14.64 -27.91
CA SER A 153 -16.99 -15.00 -29.26
C SER A 153 -16.11 -14.23 -30.25
N LYS A 154 -15.42 -14.96 -31.13
CA LYS A 154 -14.68 -14.37 -32.26
C LYS A 154 -15.63 -13.80 -33.31
#